data_AF-A0A6I4K756-F1
#
_entry.id   AF-A0A6I4K756-F1
#
_cell.length_a   1.000
_cell.length_b   1.000
_cell.length_c   1.000
_cell.angle_alpha   90.00
_cell.angle_beta   90.00
_cell.angle_gamma   90.00
#
_symmetry.space_group_name_H-M   'P 1'
#
loop_
_entity.id
_entity.type
_entity.pdbx_description
1 polymer ?
#
loop_
_entity_poly.entity_id
_entity_poly.type
_entity_poly.pdbx_seq_one_letter_code
_entity_poly.pdbx_strand_id
1 'polypeptide(L)'
;MEKISLEDLVVRLGQATVARALGVKPASIAKAIRTRRNIVVTVAEDGSFEAQETRPFPSQEYVSLPSLSNDTDGSKSPLDGDFQQPKGCHLP
;
A
#
# COMPACT_ATOMS: atom_id res chain seq x y z
N MET A 1 21.64 12.45 -7.16
CA MET A 1 20.56 12.17 -6.17
C MET A 1 19.22 12.69 -6.70
N GLU A 2 18.16 11.88 -6.74
CA GLU A 2 16.81 12.26 -7.19
C GLU A 2 15.85 12.29 -6.00
N LYS A 3 14.94 13.27 -5.93
CA LYS A 3 13.86 13.32 -4.93
C LYS A 3 12.52 13.08 -5.61
N ILE A 4 11.74 12.16 -5.05
CA ILE A 4 10.45 11.74 -5.60
C ILE A 4 9.46 11.53 -4.46
N SER A 5 8.17 11.80 -4.69
CA SER A 5 7.14 11.51 -3.70
C SER A 5 7.01 9.99 -3.49
N LEU A 6 6.59 9.57 -2.29
CA LEU A 6 6.37 8.14 -2.03
C LEU A 6 5.32 7.55 -2.98
N GLU A 7 4.27 8.31 -3.31
CA GLU A 7 3.18 7.86 -4.19
C GLU A 7 3.68 7.63 -5.62
N ASP A 8 4.43 8.59 -6.19
CA ASP A 8 4.98 8.46 -7.54
C ASP A 8 6.00 7.31 -7.62
N LEU A 9 6.82 7.14 -6.59
CA LEU A 9 7.79 6.04 -6.54
C LEU A 9 7.09 4.68 -6.52
N VAL A 10 5.98 4.58 -5.80
CA VAL A 10 5.16 3.36 -5.76
C VAL A 10 4.48 3.08 -7.10
N VAL A 11 4.06 4.10 -7.84
CA VAL A 11 3.53 3.94 -9.21
C VAL A 11 4.62 3.42 -10.16
N ARG A 12 5.86 3.89 -10.01
CA ARG A 12 6.99 3.47 -10.88
C ARG A 12 7.50 2.06 -10.58
N LEU A 13 7.68 1.70 -9.31
CA LEU A 13 8.38 0.48 -8.88
C LEU A 13 7.46 -0.58 -8.23
N GLY A 14 6.28 -0.17 -7.79
CA GLY A 14 5.34 -1.00 -7.02
C GLY A 14 5.58 -0.95 -5.50
N GLN A 15 4.50 -1.15 -4.73
CA GLN A 15 4.53 -1.10 -3.26
C GLN A 15 5.51 -2.11 -2.64
N ALA A 16 5.57 -3.33 -3.16
CA ALA A 16 6.42 -4.38 -2.60
C ALA A 16 7.92 -4.05 -2.75
N THR A 17 8.31 -3.51 -3.91
CA THR A 17 9.70 -3.11 -4.20
C THR A 17 10.14 -1.96 -3.30
N VAL A 18 9.33 -0.91 -3.22
CA VAL A 18 9.61 0.27 -2.37
C VAL A 18 9.66 -0.10 -0.90
N ALA A 19 8.74 -0.96 -0.44
CA ALA A 19 8.74 -1.44 0.94
C ALA A 19 10.02 -2.20 1.30
N ARG A 20 10.51 -3.07 0.40
CA ARG A 20 11.77 -3.79 0.58
C ARG A 20 12.97 -2.84 0.58
N ALA A 21 13.00 -1.86 -0.32
CA ALA A 21 14.08 -0.88 -0.39
C ALA A 21 14.18 -0.01 0.87
N LEU A 22 13.04 0.37 1.44
CA LEU A 22 12.96 1.17 2.68
C LEU A 22 13.00 0.32 3.96
N GLY A 23 13.05 -1.01 3.87
CA GLY A 23 13.06 -1.90 5.03
C GLY A 23 11.76 -1.91 5.85
N VAL A 24 10.62 -1.63 5.22
CA VAL A 24 9.29 -1.59 5.87
C VAL A 24 8.33 -2.63 5.29
N LYS A 25 7.19 -2.84 5.96
CA LYS A 25 6.12 -3.71 5.45
C LYS A 25 5.32 -2.99 4.35
N PRO A 26 4.82 -3.69 3.30
CA PRO A 26 3.95 -3.09 2.28
C PRO A 26 2.70 -2.40 2.87
N ALA A 27 2.15 -2.94 3.97
CA ALA A 27 1.04 -2.34 4.70
C ALA A 27 1.36 -0.93 5.25
N SER A 28 2.61 -0.66 5.62
CA SER A 28 3.04 0.67 6.09
C SER A 28 3.02 1.69 4.95
N ILE A 29 3.42 1.28 3.75
CA ILE A 29 3.35 2.10 2.53
C ILE A 29 1.89 2.39 2.19
N ALA A 30 1.04 1.36 2.18
CA ALA A 30 -0.39 1.51 1.92
C ALA A 30 -1.07 2.44 2.93
N LYS A 31 -0.75 2.32 4.23
CA LYS A 31 -1.23 3.23 5.26
C LYS A 31 -0.80 4.66 4.97
N ALA A 32 0.47 4.87 4.63
CA ALA A 32 1.01 6.21 4.40
C ALA A 32 0.35 6.94 3.22
N ILE A 33 0.15 6.22 2.11
CA ILE A 33 -0.58 6.72 0.93
C ILE A 33 -2.04 7.04 1.30
N ARG A 34 -2.73 6.10 1.97
CA ARG A 34 -4.14 6.28 2.37
C ARG A 34 -4.33 7.50 3.28
N THR A 35 -3.39 7.74 4.20
CA THR A 35 -3.42 8.91 5.10
C THR A 35 -2.83 10.18 4.47
N ARG A 36 -2.44 10.14 3.18
CA ARG A 36 -1.79 11.24 2.45
C ARG A 36 -0.64 11.90 3.23
N ARG A 37 0.25 11.06 3.79
CA ARG A 37 1.44 11.56 4.50
C ARG A 37 2.36 12.25 3.49
N ASN A 38 2.90 13.40 3.88
CA ASN A 38 3.88 14.11 3.06
C ASN A 38 5.26 13.47 3.21
N ILE A 39 5.52 12.45 2.38
CA ILE A 39 6.75 11.66 2.40
C ILE A 39 7.50 11.84 1.08
N VAL A 40 8.76 12.22 1.18
CA VAL A 40 9.69 12.34 0.06
C VAL A 40 10.77 11.27 0.20
N VAL A 41 11.02 10.55 -0.88
CA VAL A 41 12.09 9.56 -0.98
C VAL A 41 13.23 10.14 -1.82
N THR A 42 14.44 10.08 -1.29
CA THR A 42 15.67 10.43 -2.00
C THR A 42 16.32 9.13 -2.47
N VAL A 43 16.55 9.03 -3.78
CA VAL A 43 17.30 7.95 -4.40
C VAL A 43 18.73 8.46 -4.60
N ALA A 44 19.66 7.89 -3.87
CA ALA A 44 21.07 8.21 -3.99
C ALA A 44 21.70 7.46 -5.18
N GLU A 45 22.85 7.95 -5.63
CA GLU A 45 23.52 7.45 -6.85
C GLU A 45 24.13 6.06 -6.66
N ASP A 46 24.33 5.66 -5.40
CA ASP A 46 24.71 4.31 -4.99
C ASP A 46 23.53 3.32 -5.01
N GLY A 47 22.31 3.80 -5.27
CA GLY A 47 21.09 3.01 -5.27
C GLY A 47 20.44 2.85 -3.89
N SER A 48 20.93 3.55 -2.87
CA SER A 48 20.27 3.60 -1.57
C SER A 48 19.01 4.49 -1.61
N PHE A 49 18.04 4.14 -0.77
CA PHE A 49 16.76 4.85 -0.67
C PHE A 49 16.61 5.41 0.74
N GLU A 50 16.45 6.74 0.83
CA GLU A 50 16.21 7.44 2.10
C GLU A 50 14.84 8.11 2.07
N ALA A 51 13.98 7.83 3.04
CA ALA A 51 12.65 8.45 3.14
C ALA A 51 12.58 9.46 4.28
N GLN A 52 12.01 10.64 4.02
CA GLN A 52 11.77 11.69 5.00
C GLN A 52 10.28 12.06 5.01
N GLU A 53 9.71 12.18 6.21
CA GLU A 53 8.34 12.65 6.41
C GLU A 53 8.33 14.05 7.02
N THR A 54 7.52 14.92 6.44
CA THR A 54 7.22 16.25 7.00
C THR A 54 5.85 16.23 7.64
N ARG A 55 5.78 16.51 8.95
CA ARG A 55 4.53 16.62 9.72
C ARG A 55 4.51 17.92 10.52
N PRO A 56 3.34 18.55 10.70
CA PRO A 56 3.21 19.74 11.53
C PRO A 56 3.54 19.42 12.99
N PHE A 57 4.05 20.43 13.69
CA PHE A 57 4.25 20.39 15.12
C PHE A 57 3.34 21.46 15.77
N PRO A 58 2.50 21.09 16.76
CA PRO A 58 2.26 19.75 17.28
C PRO A 58 1.56 18.84 16.25
N SER A 59 1.82 17.53 16.36
CA SER A 59 1.19 16.55 15.49
C SER A 59 -0.25 16.32 15.92
N GLN A 60 -1.19 16.99 15.28
CA GLN A 60 -2.59 16.60 15.36
C GLN A 60 -2.75 15.30 14.57
N GLU A 61 -3.07 14.21 15.26
CA GLU A 61 -3.54 13.01 14.57
C GLU A 61 -4.78 13.42 13.77
N TYR A 62 -4.74 13.24 12.45
CA TYR A 62 -5.87 13.52 11.59
C TYR A 62 -7.02 12.61 12.03
N VAL A 63 -7.93 13.15 12.84
CA VAL A 63 -9.23 12.54 13.12
C VAL A 63 -9.85 12.37 11.75
N SER A 64 -9.89 11.12 11.27
CA SER A 64 -10.55 10.80 10.02
C SER A 64 -12.00 11.22 10.22
N LEU A 65 -12.40 12.35 9.61
CA LEU A 65 -13.81 12.74 9.56
C LEU A 65 -14.58 11.49 9.13
N PRO A 66 -15.50 10.96 9.97
CA PRO A 66 -16.37 9.89 9.52
C PRO A 66 -17.18 10.47 8.37
N SER A 67 -16.80 10.12 7.14
CA SER A 67 -17.57 10.46 5.96
C SER A 67 -18.96 9.86 6.16
N LEU A 68 -19.95 10.73 6.11
CA LEU A 68 -21.37 10.45 6.25
C LEU A 68 -21.80 9.27 5.35
N SER A 69 -22.67 8.42 5.91
CA SER A 69 -23.52 7.41 5.28
C SER A 69 -22.83 6.33 4.42
N ASN A 70 -22.59 5.18 5.06
CA ASN A 70 -22.65 3.88 4.40
C ASN A 70 -24.13 3.49 4.24
N ASP A 71 -24.74 3.88 3.13
CA ASP A 71 -25.97 3.26 2.63
C ASP A 71 -25.68 2.68 1.24
N THR A 72 -24.88 1.61 1.18
CA THR A 72 -24.93 0.69 0.03
C THR A 72 -25.71 -0.53 0.46
N ASP A 73 -27.02 -0.38 0.27
CA ASP A 73 -28.04 -1.40 0.22
C ASP A 73 -27.63 -2.56 -0.71
N GLY A 74 -28.17 -3.74 -0.39
CA GLY A 74 -27.67 -5.03 -0.82
C GLY A 74 -27.70 -5.28 -2.33
N SER A 75 -26.69 -6.01 -2.80
CA SER A 75 -26.84 -6.95 -3.91
C SER A 75 -25.82 -8.07 -3.75
N LYS A 76 -26.31 -9.07 -3.02
CA LYS A 76 -25.82 -10.44 -2.92
C LYS A 76 -25.78 -11.03 -4.34
N SER A 77 -24.60 -11.34 -4.88
CA SER A 77 -24.47 -12.25 -6.02
C SER A 77 -23.89 -13.58 -5.53
N PRO A 78 -24.71 -14.64 -5.40
CA PRO A 78 -24.21 -15.99 -5.21
C PRO A 78 -24.07 -16.63 -6.58
N LEU A 79 -22.84 -16.90 -7.03
CA LEU A 79 -22.59 -17.92 -8.03
C LEU A 79 -21.28 -18.63 -7.66
N ASP A 80 -21.45 -19.66 -6.84
CA ASP A 80 -20.50 -20.74 -6.64
C ASP A 80 -20.14 -21.35 -8.01
N GLY A 81 -18.99 -20.96 -8.54
CA GLY A 81 -18.34 -21.62 -9.66
C GLY A 81 -17.43 -22.72 -9.12
N ASP A 82 -17.98 -23.92 -9.04
CA ASP A 82 -17.30 -25.19 -8.83
C ASP A 82 -16.01 -25.28 -9.68
N PHE A 83 -14.84 -25.14 -9.04
CA PHE A 83 -13.56 -25.47 -9.65
C PHE A 83 -13.09 -26.81 -9.08
N GLN A 84 -13.70 -27.87 -9.61
CA GLN A 84 -13.24 -29.25 -9.47
C GLN A 84 -11.73 -29.32 -9.75
N GLN A 85 -10.91 -29.56 -8.72
CA GLN A 85 -9.57 -30.11 -8.90
C GLN A 85 -9.71 -31.63 -9.10
N PRO A 86 -9.36 -32.19 -10.27
CA PRO A 86 -8.94 -33.57 -10.31
C PRO A 86 -7.41 -33.61 -10.11
N LYS A 87 -6.92 -34.82 -9.78
CA LYS A 87 -5.55 -35.34 -9.96
C LYS A 87 -4.75 -35.51 -8.66
N GLY A 88 -5.22 -36.46 -7.84
CA GLY A 88 -4.34 -37.30 -7.04
C GLY A 88 -4.35 -38.72 -7.62
N CYS A 89 -3.47 -39.02 -8.57
CA CYS A 89 -3.21 -40.40 -8.98
C CYS A 89 -2.35 -41.05 -7.89
N HIS A 90 -2.91 -42.00 -7.16
CA HIS A 90 -2.17 -42.92 -6.31
C HIS A 90 -1.94 -44.22 -7.08
N LEU A 91 -0.68 -44.65 -7.17
CA LEU A 91 -0.24 -45.97 -7.63
C LEU A 91 1.18 -46.22 -7.07
N PRO A 92 1.64 -47.48 -7.02
CA PRO A 92 1.03 -48.66 -6.42
C PRO A 92 1.64 -49.02 -5.06
#